data_AF-A0A523YJ63-F1
#
_entry.id   AF-A0A523YJ63-F1
#
_cell.length_a   1.000
_cell.length_b   1.000
_cell.length_c   1.000
_cell.angle_alpha   90.00
_cell.angle_beta   90.00
_cell.angle_gamma   90.00
#
_symmetry.space_group_name_H-M   'P 1'
#
loop_
_entity.id
_entity.type
_entity.pdbx_description
1 polymer ?
#
loop_
_entity_poly.entity_id
_entity_poly.type
_entity_poly.pdbx_seq_one_letter_code
_entity_poly.pdbx_strand_id
1 'polypeptide(L)'
;MDVSKFIQEKFEEIKMAVESEKAISALSGGVDSSACTVLAHRAIGDNLKVIFIDDGLMREDEPQEVSRIFSDIGIKVDIVNAQEKFFNALKGKTDPEEKRKAFRDIFYTVFGEEVLKSGARFLVQGTIAADIIETKGGVKTQHNILEQIGIDPEKGYGFKLVEPLKDLFKPEVREVARELGLPESIHQRMPFPGPGLATRVVGEVTPERVSLVRKATQIVEEEIAHLKPFQAFAVLLCDKGTGVEKGQRKFGHIIIIRSVESKDAMTAEPTKIPWEVLMQISKRITTEIPDVVRVAYEITPKPPATIEYI
;
A
#
# COMPACT_ATOMS: atom_id res chain seq x y z
N MET A 1 14.87 -21.73 3.19
CA MET A 1 14.97 -21.70 1.72
C MET A 1 16.38 -21.29 1.34
N ASP A 2 16.97 -21.86 0.27
CA ASP A 2 18.19 -21.29 -0.33
C ASP A 2 17.77 -20.12 -1.23
N VAL A 3 17.90 -18.90 -0.72
CA VAL A 3 17.36 -17.69 -1.34
C VAL A 3 18.04 -17.40 -2.68
N SER A 4 19.36 -17.54 -2.76
CA SER A 4 20.12 -17.27 -3.98
C SER A 4 19.78 -18.28 -5.08
N LYS A 5 19.61 -19.56 -4.72
CA LYS A 5 19.14 -20.58 -5.65
C LYS A 5 17.72 -20.28 -6.15
N PHE A 6 16.81 -19.93 -5.25
CA PHE A 6 15.43 -19.56 -5.62
C PHE A 6 15.41 -18.37 -6.60
N ILE A 7 16.20 -17.32 -6.34
CA ILE A 7 16.29 -16.16 -7.23
C ILE A 7 16.76 -16.57 -8.62
N GLN A 8 17.78 -17.43 -8.73
CA GLN A 8 18.28 -17.91 -10.01
C GLN A 8 17.23 -18.76 -10.76
N GLU A 9 16.51 -19.62 -10.06
CA GLU A 9 15.42 -20.41 -10.65
C GLU A 9 14.31 -19.51 -11.20
N LYS A 10 13.87 -18.52 -10.41
CA LYS A 10 12.83 -17.56 -10.85
C LYS A 10 13.29 -16.65 -11.99
N PHE A 11 14.57 -16.29 -12.04
CA PHE A 11 15.12 -15.57 -13.18
C PHE A 11 14.92 -16.35 -14.48
N GLU A 12 15.31 -17.64 -14.50
CA GLU A 12 15.19 -18.48 -15.70
C GLU A 12 13.72 -18.75 -16.06
N GLU A 13 12.86 -19.00 -15.06
CA GLU A 13 11.42 -19.16 -15.28
C GLU A 13 10.80 -17.93 -15.95
N ILE A 14 11.09 -16.72 -15.46
CA ILE A 14 10.57 -15.47 -16.03
C ILE A 14 11.09 -15.28 -17.45
N LYS A 15 12.39 -15.48 -17.66
CA LYS A 15 13.02 -15.31 -18.97
C LYS A 15 12.46 -16.28 -20.02
N MET A 16 12.24 -17.54 -19.64
CA MET A 16 11.60 -18.54 -20.50
C MET A 16 10.11 -18.22 -20.75
N ALA A 17 9.40 -17.70 -19.76
CA ALA A 17 7.97 -17.42 -19.90
C ALA A 17 7.72 -16.21 -20.81
N VAL A 18 8.50 -15.13 -20.66
CA VAL A 18 8.32 -13.86 -21.38
C VAL A 18 9.06 -13.85 -22.72
N GLU A 19 10.17 -14.58 -22.84
CA GLU A 19 11.02 -14.63 -24.03
C GLU A 19 11.45 -13.22 -24.49
N SER A 20 10.90 -12.75 -25.62
CA SER A 20 11.18 -11.44 -26.23
C SER A 20 9.99 -10.47 -26.15
N GLU A 21 8.91 -10.89 -25.50
CA GLU A 21 7.69 -10.09 -25.37
C GLU A 21 7.82 -9.05 -24.26
N LYS A 22 6.92 -8.06 -24.28
CA LYS A 22 6.88 -7.03 -23.25
C LYS A 22 6.07 -7.49 -22.05
N ALA A 23 6.53 -7.12 -20.85
CA ALA A 23 5.81 -7.31 -19.61
C ALA A 23 5.53 -5.95 -18.94
N ILE A 24 4.51 -5.92 -18.08
CA ILE A 24 4.19 -4.76 -17.24
C ILE A 24 4.08 -5.21 -15.78
N SER A 25 4.59 -4.39 -14.86
CA SER A 25 4.40 -4.56 -13.43
C SER A 25 3.87 -3.28 -12.78
N ALA A 26 2.87 -3.44 -11.91
CA ALA A 26 2.39 -2.39 -11.03
C ALA A 26 3.19 -2.41 -9.72
N LEU A 27 4.06 -1.43 -9.55
CA LEU A 27 4.82 -1.22 -8.33
C LEU A 27 3.97 -0.43 -7.33
N SER A 28 3.74 -1.01 -6.15
CA SER A 28 2.96 -0.36 -5.07
C SER A 28 3.82 0.24 -3.95
N GLY A 29 5.14 0.02 -3.98
CA GLY A 29 6.06 0.36 -2.88
C GLY A 29 6.06 -0.65 -1.72
N GLY A 30 5.14 -1.63 -1.73
CA GLY A 30 5.16 -2.77 -0.83
C GLY A 30 6.30 -3.74 -1.16
N VAL A 31 6.71 -4.54 -0.17
CA VAL A 31 7.84 -5.48 -0.33
C VAL A 31 7.60 -6.54 -1.43
N ASP A 32 6.36 -7.04 -1.58
CA ASP A 32 6.06 -8.11 -2.54
C ASP A 32 6.12 -7.61 -3.99
N SER A 33 5.45 -6.50 -4.28
CA SER A 33 5.51 -5.86 -5.61
C SER A 33 6.93 -5.38 -5.92
N SER A 34 7.67 -4.90 -4.92
CA SER A 34 9.05 -4.46 -5.09
C SER A 34 10.00 -5.62 -5.42
N ALA A 35 9.97 -6.69 -4.65
CA ALA A 35 10.81 -7.88 -4.90
C ALA A 35 10.48 -8.51 -6.25
N CYS A 36 9.19 -8.61 -6.58
CA CYS A 36 8.72 -9.13 -7.86
C CYS A 36 9.20 -8.26 -9.04
N THR A 37 9.12 -6.93 -8.91
CA THR A 37 9.60 -5.98 -9.93
C THR A 37 11.10 -6.13 -10.16
N VAL A 38 11.91 -6.21 -9.10
CA VAL A 38 13.37 -6.38 -9.23
C VAL A 38 13.72 -7.72 -9.86
N LEU A 39 13.04 -8.81 -9.48
CA LEU A 39 13.22 -10.13 -10.10
C LEU A 39 12.95 -10.08 -11.60
N ALA A 40 11.80 -9.55 -12.00
CA ALA A 40 11.43 -9.46 -13.40
C ALA A 40 12.38 -8.54 -14.16
N HIS A 41 12.74 -7.37 -13.62
CA HIS A 41 13.68 -6.47 -14.31
C HIS A 41 15.05 -7.14 -14.52
N ARG A 42 15.56 -7.88 -13.53
CA ARG A 42 16.82 -8.62 -13.73
C ARG A 42 16.69 -9.66 -14.83
N ALA A 43 15.56 -10.36 -14.91
CA ALA A 43 15.33 -11.41 -15.89
C ALA A 43 15.17 -10.90 -17.34
N ILE A 44 14.44 -9.80 -17.55
CA ILE A 44 14.04 -9.34 -18.89
C ILE A 44 14.44 -7.89 -19.23
N GLY A 45 15.08 -7.17 -18.31
CA GLY A 45 15.59 -5.81 -18.53
C GLY A 45 14.51 -4.83 -19.01
N ASP A 46 14.84 -4.10 -20.07
CA ASP A 46 13.99 -3.05 -20.67
C ASP A 46 12.66 -3.57 -21.26
N ASN A 47 12.48 -4.89 -21.37
CA ASN A 47 11.19 -5.48 -21.74
C ASN A 47 10.16 -5.39 -20.60
N LEU A 48 10.59 -5.04 -19.38
CA LEU A 48 9.69 -4.77 -18.26
C LEU A 48 9.34 -3.27 -18.18
N LYS A 49 8.07 -2.95 -18.41
CA LYS A 49 7.48 -1.65 -18.07
C LYS A 49 7.09 -1.64 -16.60
N VAL A 50 7.67 -0.74 -15.81
CA VAL A 50 7.31 -0.56 -14.41
C VAL A 50 6.51 0.72 -14.25
N ILE A 51 5.31 0.62 -13.70
CA ILE A 51 4.46 1.77 -13.40
C ILE A 51 4.15 1.85 -11.92
N PHE A 52 4.00 3.07 -11.42
CA PHE A 52 3.45 3.36 -10.11
C PHE A 52 2.21 4.25 -10.31
N ILE A 53 1.04 3.79 -9.87
CA ILE A 53 -0.19 4.57 -9.97
C ILE A 53 -0.26 5.47 -8.73
N ASP A 54 -0.09 6.78 -8.93
CA ASP A 54 -0.32 7.77 -7.89
C ASP A 54 -1.82 8.05 -7.78
N ASP A 55 -2.46 7.33 -6.87
CA ASP A 55 -3.88 7.43 -6.54
C ASP A 55 -4.21 8.60 -5.58
N GLY A 56 -3.19 9.31 -5.08
CA GLY A 56 -3.36 10.41 -4.13
C GLY A 56 -3.71 9.97 -2.72
N LEU A 57 -3.62 8.68 -2.40
CA LEU A 57 -3.94 8.04 -1.11
C LEU A 57 -2.71 7.42 -0.44
N MET A 58 -1.53 7.56 -1.03
CA MET A 58 -0.25 7.10 -0.46
C MET A 58 0.26 8.02 0.66
N ARG A 59 1.32 7.58 1.36
CA ARG A 59 2.03 8.38 2.37
C ARG A 59 2.72 9.60 1.75
N GLU A 60 3.18 10.50 2.61
CA GLU A 60 3.96 11.67 2.20
C GLU A 60 5.18 11.25 1.38
N ASP A 61 5.36 11.88 0.21
CA ASP A 61 6.46 11.67 -0.74
C ASP A 61 6.68 10.22 -1.23
N GLU A 62 5.76 9.29 -0.94
CA GLU A 62 5.95 7.86 -1.22
C GLU A 62 6.15 7.53 -2.71
N PRO A 63 5.36 8.08 -3.67
CA PRO A 63 5.60 7.84 -5.10
C PRO A 63 7.02 8.26 -5.53
N GLN A 64 7.50 9.40 -5.03
CA GLN A 64 8.81 9.96 -5.37
C GLN A 64 9.94 9.21 -4.68
N GLU A 65 9.75 8.75 -3.45
CA GLU A 65 10.71 7.90 -2.74
C GLU A 65 10.88 6.54 -3.43
N VAL A 66 9.75 5.88 -3.76
CA VAL A 66 9.77 4.60 -4.47
C VAL A 66 10.43 4.74 -5.84
N SER A 67 10.07 5.76 -6.62
CA SER A 67 10.71 6.02 -7.92
C SER A 67 12.23 6.24 -7.80
N ARG A 68 12.69 6.98 -6.78
CA ARG A 68 14.12 7.19 -6.51
C ARG A 68 14.84 5.89 -6.17
N ILE A 69 14.31 5.10 -5.24
CA ILE A 69 14.93 3.82 -4.83
C ILE A 69 15.13 2.89 -6.03
N PHE A 70 14.13 2.80 -6.90
CA PHE A 70 14.21 1.96 -8.09
C PHE A 70 15.16 2.53 -9.16
N SER A 71 15.18 3.86 -9.31
CA SER A 71 16.14 4.52 -10.21
C SER A 71 17.59 4.27 -9.79
N ASP A 72 17.89 4.23 -8.48
CA ASP A 72 19.25 3.98 -7.96
C ASP A 72 19.76 2.57 -8.29
N ILE A 73 18.86 1.62 -8.51
CA ILE A 73 19.19 0.25 -8.97
C ILE A 73 18.97 0.05 -10.47
N GLY A 74 18.82 1.14 -11.23
CA GLY A 74 18.73 1.14 -12.70
C GLY A 74 17.35 0.78 -13.25
N ILE A 75 16.29 0.81 -12.43
CA ILE A 75 14.93 0.50 -12.84
C ILE A 75 14.14 1.79 -13.02
N LYS A 76 13.71 2.08 -14.24
CA LYS A 76 12.84 3.22 -14.52
C LYS A 76 11.40 2.94 -14.08
N VAL A 77 10.86 3.78 -13.20
CA VAL A 77 9.46 3.73 -12.75
C VAL A 77 8.71 4.92 -13.35
N ASP A 78 7.66 4.63 -14.13
CA ASP A 78 6.78 5.68 -14.65
C ASP A 78 5.63 5.94 -13.67
N ILE A 79 5.59 7.16 -13.10
CA ILE A 79 4.53 7.59 -12.19
C ILE A 79 3.32 8.03 -13.01
N VAL A 80 2.20 7.32 -12.85
CA VAL A 80 0.92 7.59 -13.50
C VAL A 80 0.06 8.40 -12.52
N ASN A 81 -0.09 9.70 -12.78
CA ASN A 81 -0.96 10.56 -11.96
C ASN A 81 -2.43 10.22 -12.23
N ALA A 82 -3.10 9.64 -11.23
CA ALA A 82 -4.51 9.26 -11.29
C ALA A 82 -5.32 9.85 -10.13
N GLN A 83 -4.76 10.76 -9.33
CA GLN A 83 -5.36 11.23 -8.07
C GLN A 83 -6.80 11.72 -8.27
N GLU A 84 -7.04 12.55 -9.28
CA GLU A 84 -8.37 13.09 -9.58
C GLU A 84 -9.40 11.97 -9.87
N LYS A 85 -9.00 10.93 -10.62
CA LYS A 85 -9.87 9.79 -10.93
C LYS A 85 -10.29 9.06 -9.66
N PHE A 86 -9.34 8.82 -8.73
CA PHE A 86 -9.61 8.14 -7.47
C PHE A 86 -10.50 8.97 -6.53
N PHE A 87 -10.22 10.26 -6.35
CA PHE A 87 -11.06 11.13 -5.52
C PHE A 87 -12.48 11.27 -6.09
N ASN A 88 -12.63 11.38 -7.41
CA ASN A 88 -13.95 11.39 -8.04
C ASN A 88 -14.70 10.06 -7.84
N ALA A 89 -14.00 8.93 -7.93
CA ALA A 89 -14.59 7.61 -7.67
C ALA A 89 -15.03 7.44 -6.21
N LEU A 90 -14.32 8.05 -5.24
CA LEU A 90 -14.63 7.96 -3.81
C LEU A 90 -15.66 9.00 -3.32
N LYS A 91 -15.97 10.01 -4.12
CA LYS A 91 -16.90 11.09 -3.78
C LYS A 91 -18.26 10.54 -3.30
N GLY A 92 -18.73 11.07 -2.17
CA GLY A 92 -19.99 10.71 -1.53
C GLY A 92 -20.02 9.34 -0.84
N LYS A 93 -18.95 8.55 -0.90
CA LYS A 93 -18.91 7.21 -0.31
C LYS A 93 -18.41 7.28 1.12
N THR A 94 -19.24 6.85 2.06
CA THR A 94 -18.90 6.79 3.48
C THR A 94 -18.76 5.37 4.01
N ASP A 95 -19.47 4.42 3.39
CA ASP A 95 -19.41 3.00 3.75
C ASP A 95 -18.04 2.40 3.39
N PRO A 96 -17.38 1.67 4.31
CA PRO A 96 -16.10 1.03 4.06
C PRO A 96 -16.02 0.12 2.84
N GLU A 97 -17.03 -0.73 2.64
CA GLU A 97 -17.05 -1.72 1.57
C GLU A 97 -17.33 -1.04 0.22
N GLU A 98 -18.19 -0.02 0.20
CA GLU A 98 -18.36 0.82 -0.98
C GLU A 98 -17.08 1.54 -1.38
N LYS A 99 -16.32 2.07 -0.41
CA LYS A 99 -15.00 2.69 -0.66
C LYS A 99 -14.01 1.68 -1.23
N ARG A 100 -13.90 0.50 -0.63
CA ARG A 100 -13.01 -0.58 -1.11
C ARG A 100 -13.37 -1.01 -2.52
N LYS A 101 -14.67 -1.19 -2.81
CA LYS A 101 -15.16 -1.53 -4.16
C LYS A 101 -14.83 -0.42 -5.15
N ALA A 102 -15.14 0.83 -4.84
CA ALA A 102 -14.88 1.95 -5.73
C ALA A 102 -13.39 2.13 -6.02
N PHE A 103 -12.53 2.03 -5.00
CA PHE A 103 -11.08 2.06 -5.15
C PHE A 103 -10.58 0.96 -6.08
N ARG A 104 -11.05 -0.28 -5.88
CA ARG A 104 -10.66 -1.42 -6.71
C ARG A 104 -11.10 -1.23 -8.16
N ASP A 105 -12.34 -0.82 -8.40
CA ASP A 105 -12.90 -0.64 -9.74
C ASP A 105 -12.12 0.43 -10.52
N ILE A 106 -11.81 1.58 -9.87
CA ILE A 106 -11.04 2.64 -10.52
C ILE A 106 -9.56 2.26 -10.69
N PHE A 107 -8.97 1.52 -9.75
CA PHE A 107 -7.59 1.02 -9.88
C PHE A 107 -7.45 0.14 -11.11
N TYR A 108 -8.34 -0.84 -11.30
CA TYR A 108 -8.29 -1.71 -12.48
C TYR A 108 -8.62 -0.96 -13.77
N THR A 109 -9.48 0.05 -13.72
CA THR A 109 -9.73 0.91 -14.89
C THR A 109 -8.44 1.63 -15.32
N VAL A 110 -7.75 2.30 -14.38
CA VAL A 110 -6.50 3.02 -14.66
C VAL A 110 -5.39 2.05 -15.06
N PHE A 111 -5.26 0.93 -14.35
CA PHE A 111 -4.26 -0.09 -14.67
C PHE A 111 -4.48 -0.69 -16.06
N GLY A 112 -5.72 -0.99 -16.43
CA GLY A 112 -6.09 -1.49 -17.75
C GLY A 112 -5.75 -0.51 -18.87
N GLU A 113 -5.99 0.79 -18.67
CA GLU A 113 -5.56 1.83 -19.62
C GLU A 113 -4.04 1.79 -19.85
N GLU A 114 -3.24 1.65 -18.78
CA GLU A 114 -1.78 1.60 -18.87
C GLU A 114 -1.26 0.29 -19.47
N VAL A 115 -1.93 -0.84 -19.17
CA VAL A 115 -1.66 -2.13 -19.80
C VAL A 115 -1.83 -2.01 -21.32
N LEU A 116 -2.96 -1.46 -21.79
CA LEU A 116 -3.24 -1.28 -23.22
C LEU A 116 -2.22 -0.34 -23.89
N LYS A 117 -1.85 0.76 -23.22
CA LYS A 117 -0.82 1.69 -23.72
C LYS A 117 0.57 1.06 -23.80
N SER A 118 0.90 0.15 -22.89
CA SER A 118 2.23 -0.48 -22.83
C SER A 118 2.48 -1.45 -23.98
N GLY A 119 1.42 -2.04 -24.54
CA GLY A 119 1.53 -3.15 -25.49
C GLY A 119 2.16 -4.41 -24.90
N ALA A 120 2.21 -4.53 -23.57
CA ALA A 120 2.66 -5.73 -22.89
C ALA A 120 1.76 -6.93 -23.23
N ARG A 121 2.33 -8.13 -23.15
CA ARG A 121 1.59 -9.40 -23.19
C ARG A 121 1.65 -10.14 -21.86
N PHE A 122 2.49 -9.69 -20.93
CA PHE A 122 2.67 -10.33 -19.64
C PHE A 122 2.39 -9.36 -18.50
N LEU A 123 1.64 -9.82 -17.50
CA LEU A 123 1.44 -9.13 -16.24
C LEU A 123 2.35 -9.77 -15.19
N VAL A 124 3.20 -9.00 -14.55
CA VAL A 124 4.06 -9.46 -13.45
C VAL A 124 3.45 -9.00 -12.12
N GLN A 125 3.06 -9.94 -11.26
CA GLN A 125 2.45 -9.66 -9.95
C GLN A 125 3.23 -10.29 -8.81
N GLY A 126 3.28 -9.56 -7.69
CA GLY A 126 3.88 -10.03 -6.44
C GLY A 126 2.96 -10.89 -5.59
N THR A 127 2.05 -11.68 -6.18
CA THR A 127 1.16 -12.57 -5.44
C THR A 127 1.97 -13.55 -4.59
N ILE A 128 1.58 -13.75 -3.33
CA ILE A 128 2.24 -14.67 -2.39
C ILE A 128 1.32 -15.81 -1.96
N ALA A 129 1.87 -16.82 -1.28
CA ALA A 129 1.12 -18.02 -0.89
C ALA A 129 -0.11 -17.70 -0.02
N ALA A 130 -0.01 -16.69 0.85
CA ALA A 130 -1.10 -16.25 1.71
C ALA A 130 -2.33 -15.76 0.90
N ASP A 131 -2.09 -14.99 -0.18
CA ASP A 131 -3.16 -14.43 -1.00
C ASP A 131 -3.93 -15.53 -1.75
N ILE A 132 -3.22 -16.59 -2.18
CA ILE A 132 -3.82 -17.74 -2.86
C ILE A 132 -4.69 -18.56 -1.91
N ILE A 133 -4.25 -18.73 -0.65
CA ILE A 133 -5.03 -19.42 0.38
C ILE A 133 -6.32 -18.66 0.68
N GLU A 134 -6.24 -17.33 0.82
CA GLU A 134 -7.41 -16.47 1.03
C GLU A 134 -8.39 -16.52 -0.16
N THR A 135 -7.85 -16.52 -1.38
CA THR A 135 -8.65 -16.59 -2.62
C THR A 135 -9.35 -17.96 -2.76
N LYS A 136 -8.70 -19.06 -2.39
CA LYS A 136 -9.30 -20.41 -2.39
C LYS A 136 -10.35 -20.59 -1.27
N GLY A 137 -10.24 -19.83 -0.18
CA GLY A 137 -11.15 -19.85 0.96
C GLY A 137 -12.52 -19.19 0.73
N GLY A 138 -12.75 -18.55 -0.43
CA GLY A 138 -14.07 -18.05 -0.81
C GLY A 138 -14.11 -16.65 -1.44
N VAL A 139 -12.99 -15.91 -1.49
CA VAL A 139 -12.93 -14.56 -2.06
C VAL A 139 -12.32 -14.60 -3.47
N LYS A 140 -13.16 -14.90 -4.48
CA LYS A 140 -12.79 -14.97 -5.92
C LYS A 140 -12.39 -13.60 -6.51
N THR A 141 -11.19 -13.10 -6.21
CA THR A 141 -10.75 -11.79 -6.73
C THR A 141 -9.62 -11.89 -7.74
N GLN A 142 -8.71 -12.86 -7.59
CA GLN A 142 -7.49 -12.92 -8.41
C GLN A 142 -7.69 -13.48 -9.83
N HIS A 143 -8.58 -14.47 -10.02
CA HIS A 143 -8.90 -14.99 -11.37
C HIS A 143 -9.56 -13.93 -12.27
N ASN A 144 -10.06 -12.83 -11.69
CA ASN A 144 -10.78 -11.79 -12.40
C ASN A 144 -9.95 -10.54 -12.68
N ILE A 145 -8.63 -10.50 -12.42
CA ILE A 145 -7.84 -9.28 -12.70
C ILE A 145 -7.90 -8.92 -14.18
N LEU A 146 -7.69 -9.90 -15.06
CA LEU A 146 -7.82 -9.73 -16.51
C LEU A 146 -9.25 -9.34 -16.91
N GLU A 147 -10.27 -10.01 -16.37
CA GLU A 147 -11.67 -9.64 -16.62
C GLU A 147 -12.02 -8.23 -16.09
N GLN A 148 -11.46 -7.83 -14.95
CA GLN A 148 -11.68 -6.53 -14.29
C GLN A 148 -11.02 -5.38 -15.06
N ILE A 149 -9.92 -5.65 -15.76
CA ILE A 149 -9.33 -4.71 -16.73
C ILE A 149 -9.98 -4.83 -18.12
N GLY A 150 -11.03 -5.65 -18.29
CA GLY A 150 -11.77 -5.83 -19.54
C GLY A 150 -11.05 -6.68 -20.59
N ILE A 151 -10.05 -7.47 -20.17
CA ILE A 151 -9.28 -8.38 -21.03
C ILE A 151 -9.81 -9.80 -20.83
N ASP A 152 -10.55 -10.29 -21.82
CA ASP A 152 -10.95 -11.70 -21.91
C ASP A 152 -9.69 -12.55 -22.24
N PRO A 153 -9.23 -13.45 -21.35
CA PRO A 153 -8.04 -14.27 -21.60
C PRO A 153 -8.15 -15.13 -22.87
N GLU A 154 -9.36 -15.50 -23.29
CA GLU A 154 -9.62 -16.33 -24.46
C GLU A 154 -9.90 -15.51 -25.74
N LYS A 155 -10.36 -14.25 -25.63
CA LYS A 155 -10.80 -13.44 -26.79
C LYS A 155 -10.10 -12.08 -26.95
N GLY A 156 -9.28 -11.64 -25.99
CA GLY A 156 -8.63 -10.33 -25.99
C GLY A 156 -7.16 -10.40 -25.57
N TYR A 157 -6.27 -9.89 -26.42
CA TYR A 157 -4.86 -9.59 -26.14
C TYR A 157 -3.90 -10.73 -25.76
N GLY A 158 -4.35 -11.94 -25.41
CA GLY A 158 -3.43 -13.05 -25.07
C GLY A 158 -2.51 -12.73 -23.88
N PHE A 159 -3.04 -12.00 -22.88
CA PHE A 159 -2.28 -11.57 -21.71
C PHE A 159 -2.01 -12.76 -20.78
N LYS A 160 -0.77 -12.95 -20.35
CA LYS A 160 -0.34 -14.03 -19.46
C LYS A 160 0.15 -13.49 -18.12
N LEU A 161 -0.16 -14.21 -17.05
CA LEU A 161 0.23 -13.82 -15.70
C LEU A 161 1.54 -14.50 -15.29
N VAL A 162 2.44 -13.75 -14.65
CA VAL A 162 3.71 -14.21 -14.09
C VAL A 162 3.76 -13.86 -12.59
N GLU A 163 3.73 -14.88 -11.74
CA GLU A 163 3.67 -14.74 -10.28
C GLU A 163 4.88 -15.45 -9.64
N PRO A 164 6.06 -14.83 -9.63
CA PRO A 164 7.29 -15.50 -9.21
C PRO A 164 7.35 -15.77 -7.69
N LEU A 165 6.52 -15.09 -6.89
CA LEU A 165 6.51 -15.19 -5.42
C LEU A 165 5.38 -16.07 -4.86
N LYS A 166 4.57 -16.70 -5.73
CA LYS A 166 3.33 -17.40 -5.35
C LYS A 166 3.51 -18.53 -4.34
N ASP A 167 4.71 -19.08 -4.24
CA ASP A 167 5.05 -20.20 -3.35
C ASP A 167 5.63 -19.73 -2.01
N LEU A 168 5.82 -18.42 -1.82
CA LEU A 168 6.48 -17.85 -0.64
C LEU A 168 5.49 -17.27 0.37
N PHE A 169 5.87 -17.30 1.65
CA PHE A 169 5.25 -16.52 2.71
C PHE A 169 6.00 -15.21 2.97
N LYS A 170 5.36 -14.30 3.71
CA LYS A 170 5.87 -12.94 3.95
C LYS A 170 7.31 -12.88 4.49
N PRO A 171 7.74 -13.72 5.46
CA PRO A 171 9.12 -13.72 5.92
C PRO A 171 10.13 -14.06 4.81
N GLU A 172 9.80 -15.04 3.96
CA GLU A 172 10.64 -15.49 2.84
C GLU A 172 10.75 -14.41 1.75
N VAL A 173 9.65 -13.68 1.49
CA VAL A 173 9.69 -12.54 0.56
C VAL A 173 10.59 -11.42 1.08
N ARG A 174 10.63 -11.17 2.40
CA ARG A 174 11.57 -10.18 2.98
C ARG A 174 13.02 -10.63 2.82
N GLU A 175 13.31 -11.92 2.97
CA GLU A 175 14.64 -12.47 2.73
C GLU A 175 15.06 -12.33 1.25
N VAL A 176 14.15 -12.64 0.32
CA VAL A 176 14.36 -12.44 -1.12
C VAL A 176 14.60 -10.97 -1.43
N ALA A 177 13.78 -10.05 -0.91
CA ALA A 177 13.94 -8.61 -1.11
C ALA A 177 15.31 -8.10 -0.64
N ARG A 178 15.76 -8.57 0.53
CA ARG A 178 17.08 -8.24 1.08
C ARG A 178 18.21 -8.77 0.19
N GLU A 179 18.13 -10.02 -0.28
CA GLU A 179 19.13 -10.62 -1.17
C GLU A 179 19.17 -9.94 -2.54
N LEU A 180 18.03 -9.42 -3.01
CA LEU A 180 17.95 -8.59 -4.20
C LEU A 180 18.53 -7.19 -4.00
N GLY A 181 18.97 -6.82 -2.80
CA GLY A 181 19.57 -5.52 -2.51
C GLY A 181 18.57 -4.38 -2.35
N LEU A 182 17.29 -4.68 -2.11
CA LEU A 182 16.32 -3.64 -1.72
C LEU A 182 16.69 -3.08 -0.35
N PRO A 183 16.47 -1.78 -0.09
CA PRO A 183 16.80 -1.16 1.19
C PRO A 183 15.86 -1.60 2.32
N GLU A 184 16.31 -1.45 3.56
CA GLU A 184 15.51 -1.75 4.77
C GLU A 184 14.19 -0.96 4.78
N SER A 185 14.20 0.26 4.24
CA SER A 185 13.00 1.09 4.09
C SER A 185 11.90 0.47 3.23
N ILE A 186 12.20 -0.54 2.40
CA ILE A 186 11.21 -1.33 1.65
C ILE A 186 10.99 -2.68 2.32
N HIS A 187 12.04 -3.46 2.57
CA HIS A 187 11.86 -4.85 3.01
C HIS A 187 11.49 -5.00 4.49
N GLN A 188 11.74 -3.98 5.33
CA GLN A 188 11.25 -3.95 6.71
C GLN A 188 10.04 -3.03 6.93
N ARG A 189 9.54 -2.37 5.89
CA ARG A 189 8.45 -1.40 5.99
C ARG A 189 7.20 -2.00 6.65
N MET A 190 6.50 -1.16 7.41
CA MET A 190 5.17 -1.51 7.94
C MET A 190 4.20 -1.77 6.78
N PRO A 191 3.27 -2.73 6.92
CA PRO A 191 2.22 -2.94 5.94
C PRO A 191 1.43 -1.65 5.70
N PHE A 192 1.05 -1.43 4.44
CA PHE A 192 0.20 -0.33 4.02
C PHE A 192 -0.92 -0.90 3.15
N PRO A 193 -2.19 -0.64 3.46
CA PRO A 193 -3.30 -1.24 2.75
C PRO A 193 -3.38 -0.72 1.31
N GLY A 194 -3.93 -1.53 0.39
CA GLY A 194 -4.10 -1.14 -1.01
C GLY A 194 -4.83 0.20 -1.19
N PRO A 195 -6.01 0.41 -0.57
CA PRO A 195 -6.70 1.71 -0.59
C PRO A 195 -6.00 2.83 0.19
N GLY A 196 -4.84 2.57 0.78
CA GLY A 196 -4.00 3.52 1.48
C GLY A 196 -4.73 4.33 2.54
N LEU A 197 -4.53 5.65 2.54
CA LEU A 197 -5.13 6.57 3.49
C LEU A 197 -6.67 6.62 3.43
N ALA A 198 -7.32 6.08 2.39
CA ALA A 198 -8.78 5.95 2.38
C ALA A 198 -9.28 5.04 3.53
N THR A 199 -8.45 4.09 4.00
CA THR A 199 -8.76 3.26 5.18
C THR A 199 -8.61 3.97 6.50
N ARG A 200 -7.97 5.13 6.47
CA ARG A 200 -7.63 5.93 7.65
C ARG A 200 -8.48 7.19 7.75
N VAL A 201 -9.43 7.38 6.84
CA VAL A 201 -10.44 8.44 6.89
C VAL A 201 -11.80 7.79 7.13
N VAL A 202 -12.36 8.02 8.32
CA VAL A 202 -13.73 7.59 8.63
C VAL A 202 -14.71 8.51 7.89
N GLY A 203 -15.70 7.93 7.20
CA GLY A 203 -16.59 8.67 6.32
C GLY A 203 -15.98 8.94 4.94
N GLU A 204 -16.35 10.09 4.35
CA GLU A 204 -15.98 10.48 2.99
C GLU A 204 -14.48 10.80 2.87
N VAL A 205 -13.88 10.40 1.76
CA VAL A 205 -12.45 10.58 1.45
C VAL A 205 -12.30 11.73 0.46
N THR A 206 -11.83 12.88 0.97
CA THR A 206 -11.57 14.09 0.16
C THR A 206 -10.07 14.44 0.16
N PRO A 207 -9.57 15.19 -0.84
CA PRO A 207 -8.17 15.61 -0.88
C PRO A 207 -7.70 16.31 0.42
N GLU A 208 -8.54 17.15 1.01
CA GLU A 208 -8.23 17.90 2.23
C GLU A 208 -8.13 16.96 3.44
N ARG A 209 -9.08 16.02 3.57
CA ARG A 209 -9.09 15.03 4.65
C ARG A 209 -7.89 14.08 4.54
N VAL A 210 -7.53 13.70 3.31
CA VAL A 210 -6.37 12.85 3.04
C VAL A 210 -5.07 13.58 3.33
N SER A 211 -4.93 14.84 2.90
CA SER A 211 -3.75 15.67 3.23
C SER A 211 -3.55 15.80 4.74
N LEU A 212 -4.63 16.01 5.49
CA LEU A 212 -4.60 16.09 6.95
C LEU A 212 -4.12 14.78 7.58
N VAL A 213 -4.75 13.64 7.25
CA VAL A 213 -4.36 12.34 7.84
C VAL A 213 -2.98 11.87 7.37
N ARG A 214 -2.54 12.26 6.18
CA ARG A 214 -1.19 12.00 5.67
C ARG A 214 -0.14 12.63 6.55
N LYS A 215 -0.27 13.94 6.82
CA LYS A 215 0.64 14.67 7.70
C LYS A 215 0.61 14.13 9.13
N ALA A 216 -0.59 13.81 9.64
CA ALA A 216 -0.72 13.19 10.96
C ALA A 216 -0.03 11.81 11.02
N THR A 217 -0.16 11.01 9.96
CA THR A 217 0.50 9.70 9.84
C THR A 217 2.03 9.86 9.83
N GLN A 218 2.57 10.80 9.05
CA GLN A 218 4.01 11.09 9.02
C GLN A 218 4.55 11.39 10.43
N ILE A 219 3.87 12.25 11.19
CA ILE A 219 4.26 12.57 12.57
C ILE A 219 4.25 11.31 13.46
N VAL A 220 3.21 10.46 13.34
CA VAL A 220 3.11 9.20 14.10
C VAL A 220 4.27 8.26 13.75
N GLU A 221 4.55 8.07 12.47
CA GLU A 221 5.61 7.18 11.99
C GLU A 221 7.00 7.65 12.44
N GLU A 222 7.29 8.95 12.36
CA GLU A 222 8.56 9.55 12.80
C GLU A 222 8.83 9.34 14.29
N GLU A 223 7.84 9.63 15.14
CA GLU A 223 8.01 9.55 16.60
C GLU A 223 8.07 8.09 17.10
N ILE A 224 7.44 7.15 16.39
CA ILE A 224 7.34 5.73 16.81
C ILE A 224 8.40 4.84 16.15
N ALA A 225 9.13 5.31 15.14
CA ALA A 225 10.08 4.50 14.35
C ALA A 225 11.04 3.64 15.21
N HIS A 226 11.48 4.16 16.36
CA HIS A 226 12.39 3.47 17.28
C HIS A 226 11.77 2.26 18.01
N LEU A 227 10.43 2.19 18.12
CA LEU A 227 9.70 1.10 18.76
C LEU A 227 9.44 -0.09 17.82
N LYS A 228 9.54 0.11 16.50
CA LYS A 228 9.33 -0.90 15.46
C LYS A 228 8.04 -1.73 15.65
N PRO A 229 6.86 -1.10 15.80
CA PRO A 229 5.61 -1.83 15.92
C PRO A 229 5.30 -2.57 14.61
N PHE A 230 4.35 -3.51 14.67
CA PHE A 230 3.85 -4.17 13.46
C PHE A 230 3.22 -3.15 12.49
N GLN A 231 2.41 -2.23 13.02
CA GLN A 231 1.82 -1.13 12.24
C GLN A 231 1.53 0.06 13.17
N ALA A 232 1.83 1.28 12.72
CA ALA A 232 1.51 2.52 13.40
C ALA A 232 1.05 3.60 12.40
N PHE A 233 -0.05 4.29 12.70
CA PHE A 233 -0.65 5.28 11.81
C PHE A 233 -1.65 6.20 12.52
N ALA A 234 -2.04 7.28 11.83
CA ALA A 234 -3.12 8.17 12.25
C ALA A 234 -4.43 7.82 11.52
N VAL A 235 -5.56 8.02 12.21
CA VAL A 235 -6.91 7.91 11.66
C VAL A 235 -7.67 9.20 11.91
N LEU A 236 -8.33 9.72 10.87
CA LEU A 236 -9.18 10.90 10.93
C LEU A 236 -10.65 10.50 11.13
N LEU A 237 -11.24 10.93 12.24
CA LEU A 237 -12.67 10.71 12.48
C LEU A 237 -13.55 11.62 11.60
N CYS A 238 -14.80 11.18 11.39
CA CYS A 238 -15.82 12.01 10.74
C CYS A 238 -16.27 13.15 11.66
N ASP A 239 -16.44 12.84 12.95
CA ASP A 239 -16.83 13.81 13.97
C ASP A 239 -15.72 14.81 14.30
N LYS A 240 -16.16 15.95 14.83
CA LYS A 240 -15.31 17.04 15.29
C LYS A 240 -15.42 17.21 16.80
N GLY A 241 -14.33 17.66 17.40
CA GLY A 241 -14.22 17.94 18.82
C GLY A 241 -14.13 19.43 19.11
N THR A 242 -14.35 19.80 20.37
CA THR A 242 -14.04 21.15 20.86
C THR A 242 -12.58 21.24 21.30
N GLY A 243 -11.96 22.38 20.99
CA GLY A 243 -10.65 22.82 21.48
C GLY A 243 -10.64 24.32 21.77
N VAL A 244 -9.48 24.86 22.09
CA VAL A 244 -9.27 26.29 22.36
C VAL A 244 -8.12 26.80 21.51
N GLU A 245 -8.34 27.87 20.77
CA GLU A 245 -7.31 28.58 20.02
C GLU A 245 -7.39 30.06 20.38
N LYS A 246 -6.27 30.63 20.86
CA LYS A 246 -6.18 32.05 21.27
C LYS A 246 -7.29 32.50 22.24
N GLY A 247 -7.67 31.62 23.17
CA GLY A 247 -8.71 31.89 24.16
C GLY A 247 -10.15 31.80 23.65
N GLN A 248 -10.37 31.41 22.39
CA GLN A 248 -11.70 31.18 21.81
C GLN A 248 -11.96 29.70 21.57
N ARG A 249 -13.22 29.28 21.67
CA ARG A 249 -13.63 27.91 21.36
C ARG A 249 -13.46 27.64 19.87
N LYS A 250 -12.71 26.59 19.54
CA LYS A 250 -12.53 26.08 18.18
C LYS A 250 -13.22 24.73 18.04
N PHE A 251 -13.82 24.47 16.88
CA PHE A 251 -14.31 23.16 16.51
C PHE A 251 -13.41 22.59 15.42
N GLY A 252 -12.87 21.40 15.63
CA GLY A 252 -11.83 20.86 14.76
C GLY A 252 -11.80 19.33 14.74
N HIS A 253 -10.88 18.80 13.94
CA HIS A 253 -10.74 17.38 13.69
C HIS A 253 -10.21 16.62 14.91
N ILE A 254 -10.56 15.34 14.96
CA ILE A 254 -10.10 14.38 15.94
C ILE A 254 -9.23 13.35 15.22
N ILE A 255 -8.00 13.17 15.69
CA ILE A 255 -7.09 12.13 15.23
C ILE A 255 -7.02 11.01 16.27
N ILE A 256 -7.13 9.77 15.80
CA ILE A 256 -6.76 8.60 16.58
C ILE A 256 -5.38 8.12 16.14
N ILE A 257 -4.50 7.86 17.11
CA ILE A 257 -3.24 7.15 16.92
C ILE A 257 -3.55 5.66 17.11
N ARG A 258 -3.25 4.85 16.10
CA ARG A 258 -3.33 3.39 16.17
C ARG A 258 -1.93 2.82 15.99
N SER A 259 -1.45 2.09 16.99
CA SER A 259 -0.19 1.35 16.95
C SER A 259 -0.39 -0.02 17.56
N VAL A 260 0.04 -1.07 16.87
CA VAL A 260 -0.18 -2.45 17.32
C VAL A 260 1.06 -3.32 17.18
N GLU A 261 1.16 -4.30 18.06
CA GLU A 261 2.05 -5.45 17.94
C GLU A 261 1.26 -6.66 17.41
N SER A 262 1.81 -7.34 16.40
CA SER A 262 1.22 -8.54 15.82
C SER A 262 2.29 -9.40 15.13
N LYS A 263 2.00 -10.69 14.99
CA LYS A 263 2.83 -11.63 14.21
C LYS A 263 2.33 -11.81 12.77
N ASP A 264 1.02 -11.82 12.59
CA ASP A 264 0.35 -12.24 11.34
C ASP A 264 -0.91 -11.40 11.01
N ALA A 265 -1.13 -10.31 11.74
CA ALA A 265 -2.32 -9.47 11.69
C ALA A 265 -3.65 -10.17 12.07
N MET A 266 -3.67 -11.44 12.49
CA MET A 266 -4.89 -12.15 12.89
C MET A 266 -5.32 -11.76 14.30
N THR A 267 -4.36 -11.60 15.21
CA THR A 267 -4.53 -10.95 16.51
C THR A 267 -3.55 -9.79 16.66
N ALA A 268 -3.91 -8.79 17.45
CA ALA A 268 -3.04 -7.64 17.67
C ALA A 268 -3.28 -7.00 19.03
N GLU A 269 -2.22 -6.58 19.69
CA GLU A 269 -2.26 -5.84 20.96
C GLU A 269 -1.82 -4.40 20.73
N PRO A 270 -2.40 -3.40 21.41
CA PRO A 270 -1.90 -2.04 21.34
C PRO A 270 -0.43 -1.96 21.78
N THR A 271 0.40 -1.25 21.03
CA THR A 271 1.80 -1.01 21.41
C THR A 271 1.85 -0.28 22.76
N LYS A 272 2.77 -0.66 23.65
CA LYS A 272 2.99 0.06 24.91
C LYS A 272 3.88 1.28 24.67
N ILE A 273 3.34 2.27 23.95
CA ILE A 273 4.07 3.50 23.64
C ILE A 273 4.34 4.27 24.94
N PRO A 274 5.60 4.68 25.20
CA PRO A 274 5.91 5.52 26.35
C PRO A 274 5.07 6.81 26.34
N TRP A 275 4.61 7.24 27.52
CA TRP A 275 3.67 8.36 27.62
C TRP A 275 4.25 9.66 27.05
N GLU A 276 5.56 9.87 27.20
CA GLU A 276 6.29 11.00 26.65
C GLU A 276 6.23 11.05 25.11
N VAL A 277 6.29 9.89 24.44
CA VAL A 277 6.17 9.79 22.97
C VAL A 277 4.74 10.13 22.54
N LEU A 278 3.72 9.64 23.25
CA LEU A 278 2.32 10.00 22.99
C LEU A 278 2.06 11.51 23.16
N MET A 279 2.63 12.11 24.21
CA MET A 279 2.54 13.55 24.45
C MET A 279 3.23 14.36 23.35
N GLN A 280 4.36 13.89 22.86
CA GLN A 280 5.09 14.51 21.76
C GLN A 280 4.32 14.43 20.43
N ILE A 281 3.77 13.26 20.09
CA ILE A 281 2.89 13.10 18.91
C ILE A 281 1.70 14.05 19.00
N SER A 282 1.00 14.06 20.15
CA SER A 282 -0.17 14.92 20.38
C SER A 282 0.16 16.40 20.20
N LYS A 283 1.29 16.85 20.75
CA LYS A 283 1.79 18.22 20.61
C LYS A 283 2.10 18.57 19.15
N ARG A 284 2.84 17.70 18.45
CA ARG A 284 3.20 17.91 17.04
C ARG A 284 1.98 17.97 16.15
N ILE A 285 1.06 17.01 16.26
CA ILE A 285 -0.19 16.99 15.49
C ILE A 285 -0.98 18.28 15.70
N THR A 286 -1.21 18.70 16.94
CA THR A 286 -2.03 19.90 17.23
C THR A 286 -1.34 21.23 16.90
N THR A 287 0.00 21.25 16.81
CA THR A 287 0.77 22.46 16.46
C THR A 287 0.97 22.57 14.95
N GLU A 288 1.32 21.47 14.30
CA GLU A 288 1.67 21.44 12.87
C GLU A 288 0.43 21.27 11.97
N ILE A 289 -0.70 20.84 12.54
CA ILE A 289 -1.99 20.67 11.85
C ILE A 289 -3.06 21.45 12.63
N PRO A 290 -3.18 22.78 12.43
CA PRO A 290 -4.03 23.64 13.26
C PRO A 290 -5.51 23.24 13.28
N ASP A 291 -5.99 22.53 12.26
CA ASP A 291 -7.37 22.06 12.18
C ASP A 291 -7.67 20.87 13.10
N VAL A 292 -6.65 20.20 13.63
CA VAL A 292 -6.79 19.12 14.61
C VAL A 292 -6.77 19.70 16.01
N VAL A 293 -7.80 19.40 16.80
CA VAL A 293 -7.96 19.90 18.17
C VAL A 293 -7.94 18.81 19.23
N ARG A 294 -8.02 17.55 18.82
CA ARG A 294 -7.99 16.40 19.73
C ARG A 294 -7.20 15.26 19.12
N VAL A 295 -6.43 14.61 19.98
CA VAL A 295 -5.66 13.41 19.67
C VAL A 295 -5.99 12.38 20.76
N ALA A 296 -6.24 11.13 20.36
CA ALA A 296 -6.44 10.01 21.27
C ALA A 296 -5.63 8.80 20.81
N TYR A 297 -5.35 7.89 21.74
CA TYR A 297 -4.65 6.63 21.46
C TYR A 297 -5.62 5.46 21.59
N GLU A 298 -5.67 4.59 20.58
CA GLU A 298 -6.56 3.42 20.60
C GLU A 298 -5.92 2.26 21.39
N ILE A 299 -6.62 1.83 22.44
CA ILE A 299 -6.18 0.76 23.35
C ILE A 299 -6.97 -0.55 23.17
N THR A 300 -7.80 -0.66 22.13
CA THR A 300 -8.62 -1.85 21.89
C THR A 300 -7.81 -2.90 21.13
N PRO A 301 -7.69 -4.14 21.63
CA PRO A 301 -7.02 -5.23 20.91
C PRO A 301 -7.86 -5.74 19.72
N LYS A 302 -7.21 -6.53 18.87
CA LYS A 302 -7.86 -7.38 17.87
C LYS A 302 -7.82 -8.83 18.36
N PRO A 303 -8.96 -9.47 18.67
CA PRO A 303 -10.34 -8.93 18.82
C PRO A 303 -10.53 -8.09 20.10
N PRO A 304 -11.61 -7.28 20.25
CA PRO A 304 -12.82 -7.22 19.41
C PRO A 304 -12.74 -6.28 18.21
N ALA A 305 -11.73 -5.42 18.12
CA ALA A 305 -11.57 -4.48 17.00
C ALA A 305 -10.83 -5.13 15.82
N THR A 306 -10.76 -4.40 14.71
CA THR A 306 -9.79 -4.63 13.62
C THR A 306 -8.55 -3.76 13.82
N ILE A 307 -7.52 -3.94 12.98
CA ILE A 307 -6.37 -3.02 12.97
C ILE A 307 -6.77 -1.70 12.32
N GLU A 308 -7.36 -1.77 11.11
CA GLU A 308 -7.89 -0.63 10.35
C GLU A 308 -9.26 -0.17 10.89
N TYR A 309 -9.67 1.03 10.49
CA TYR A 309 -10.93 1.68 10.90
C TYR A 309 -12.08 1.58 9.88
N ILE A 310 -11.83 0.91 8.75
CA ILE A 310 -12.81 0.66 7.69
C ILE A 310 -12.69 -0.79 7.24
#